data_AF-A0A2D5INX0-F1
#
_entry.id   AF-A0A2D5INX0-F1
#
_cell.length_a   1.000
_cell.length_b   1.000
_cell.length_c   1.000
_cell.angle_alpha   90.00
_cell.angle_beta   90.00
_cell.angle_gamma   90.00
#
_symmetry.space_group_name_H-M   'P 1'
#
loop_
_entity.id
_entity.type
_entity.pdbx_description
1 polymer ?
#
loop_
_entity_poly.entity_id
_entity_poly.type
_entity_poly.pdbx_seq_one_letter_code
_entity_poly.pdbx_strand_id
1 'polypeptide(L)'
;MNDENTTPRRPDSSDDSHRYDEHQTFSNGADLAPELPFGMSGITGLLQRLATGVEEERWSPDKQRMVARYLLDLSRDYWLNGDEVAFCRQLAAA
;
A
#
# COMPACT_ATOMS: atom_id res chain seq x y z
N MET A 1 -41.19 -27.51 -38.96
CA MET A 1 -39.85 -27.04 -39.36
C MET A 1 -40.02 -25.74 -40.13
N ASN A 2 -39.07 -24.80 -39.93
CA ASN A 2 -38.99 -23.42 -40.43
C ASN A 2 -39.58 -22.37 -39.46
N ASP A 3 -38.96 -21.25 -39.12
CA ASP A 3 -37.57 -20.73 -39.19
C ASP A 3 -37.54 -19.51 -38.27
N GLU A 4 -36.50 -19.37 -37.44
CA GLU A 4 -36.23 -18.19 -36.62
C GLU A 4 -35.76 -17.03 -37.51
N ASN A 5 -36.52 -15.94 -37.56
CA ASN A 5 -36.05 -14.64 -38.04
C ASN A 5 -36.52 -13.55 -37.09
N THR A 6 -35.67 -13.19 -36.14
CA THR A 6 -35.84 -11.97 -35.34
C THR A 6 -34.56 -11.16 -35.40
N THR A 7 -34.52 -10.20 -36.32
CA THR A 7 -33.70 -8.99 -36.15
C THR A 7 -34.66 -7.81 -36.02
N PRO A 8 -34.47 -6.93 -35.03
CA PRO A 8 -34.64 -5.51 -35.37
C PRO A 8 -33.63 -4.56 -34.71
N ARG A 9 -33.03 -3.75 -35.59
CA ARG A 9 -32.72 -2.30 -35.52
C ARG A 9 -31.80 -1.74 -34.40
N ARG A 10 -30.66 -1.20 -34.86
CA ARG A 10 -29.91 -0.12 -34.19
C ARG A 10 -30.76 1.15 -34.04
N PRO A 11 -30.53 1.93 -32.97
CA PRO A 11 -30.71 3.38 -32.99
C PRO A 11 -29.36 4.12 -33.03
N ASP A 12 -29.40 5.24 -33.74
CA ASP A 12 -28.32 6.18 -34.02
C ASP A 12 -27.87 7.01 -32.81
N SER A 13 -26.59 7.37 -32.86
CA SER A 13 -25.91 8.59 -32.40
C SER A 13 -26.70 9.62 -31.55
N SER A 14 -26.16 9.94 -30.37
CA SER A 14 -26.05 11.33 -29.90
C SER A 14 -24.88 11.47 -28.92
N ASP A 15 -23.95 12.33 -29.33
CA ASP A 15 -22.85 12.95 -28.59
C ASP A 15 -23.42 13.84 -27.46
N ASP A 16 -23.01 13.62 -26.22
CA ASP A 16 -23.04 14.66 -25.21
C ASP A 16 -21.83 14.53 -24.29
N SER A 17 -21.02 15.58 -24.33
CA SER A 17 -19.72 15.70 -23.70
C SER A 17 -19.87 16.04 -22.21
N HIS A 18 -19.64 15.07 -21.33
CA HIS A 18 -19.32 15.34 -19.93
C HIS A 18 -17.93 14.80 -19.60
N ARG A 19 -16.93 15.66 -19.86
CA ARG A 19 -15.61 15.64 -19.22
C ARG A 19 -15.75 16.04 -17.74
N TYR A 20 -14.68 15.71 -16.99
CA TYR A 20 -14.35 15.96 -15.58
C TYR A 20 -14.68 14.77 -14.67
N ASP A 21 -13.78 13.79 -14.55
CA ASP A 21 -12.49 13.81 -13.81
C ASP A 21 -12.72 13.68 -12.30
N GLU A 22 -12.65 12.44 -11.81
CA GLU A 22 -11.91 12.13 -10.59
C GLU A 22 -11.59 10.63 -10.62
N HIS A 23 -10.71 10.23 -11.54
CA HIS A 23 -9.80 9.16 -11.19
C HIS A 23 -8.99 9.72 -10.02
N GLN A 24 -9.46 9.48 -8.79
CA GLN A 24 -8.68 9.61 -7.58
C GLN A 24 -7.57 8.55 -7.65
N THR A 25 -6.65 8.75 -8.58
CA THR A 25 -5.30 8.23 -8.49
C THR A 25 -4.80 8.76 -7.16
N PHE A 26 -4.66 7.86 -6.19
CA PHE A 26 -3.84 8.09 -5.02
C PHE A 26 -2.40 8.35 -5.50
N SER A 27 -2.13 9.56 -6.00
CA SER A 27 -0.82 10.13 -6.17
C SER A 27 -0.34 10.61 -4.80
N ASN A 28 -0.17 9.67 -3.87
CA ASN A 28 0.53 9.92 -2.63
C ASN A 28 1.75 9.02 -2.57
N GLY A 29 2.82 9.53 -3.18
CA GLY A 29 4.19 9.25 -2.74
C GLY A 29 4.59 7.79 -2.76
N ALA A 30 4.68 7.18 -3.94
CA ALA A 30 5.80 6.27 -4.17
C ALA A 30 7.06 7.14 -4.27
N ASP A 31 7.46 7.75 -3.15
CA ASP A 31 8.85 8.09 -2.94
C ASP A 31 9.55 6.74 -2.90
N LEU A 32 10.05 6.34 -4.07
CA LEU A 32 10.75 5.09 -4.28
C LEU A 32 11.99 5.17 -3.40
N ALA A 33 11.85 4.73 -2.16
CA ALA A 33 12.97 4.46 -1.29
C ALA A 33 14.01 3.75 -2.16
N PRO A 34 15.27 4.25 -2.20
CA PRO A 34 16.27 3.75 -3.13
C PRO A 34 16.27 2.23 -3.09
N GLU A 35 16.20 1.60 -4.27
CA GLU A 35 16.06 0.15 -4.38
C GLU A 35 17.17 -0.50 -3.56
N LEU A 36 16.80 -0.99 -2.37
CA LEU A 36 17.70 -1.71 -1.49
C LEU A 36 18.23 -2.89 -2.29
N PRO A 37 19.56 -3.12 -2.32
CA PRO A 37 20.15 -4.16 -3.15
C PRO A 37 19.42 -5.48 -2.90
N PHE A 38 19.11 -6.23 -3.98
CA PHE A 38 18.44 -7.54 -3.89
C PHE A 38 19.14 -8.39 -2.81
N GLY A 39 18.51 -8.54 -1.65
CA GLY A 39 19.12 -9.08 -0.43
C GLY A 39 18.83 -8.28 0.86
N MET A 40 18.48 -6.99 0.75
CA MET A 40 18.09 -6.11 1.87
C MET A 40 16.60 -5.76 1.89
N SER A 41 15.78 -6.36 1.02
CA SER A 41 14.33 -6.10 0.88
C SER A 41 13.47 -6.96 1.83
N GLY A 42 13.97 -7.26 3.03
CA GLY A 42 13.27 -8.03 4.05
C GLY A 42 12.77 -7.14 5.19
N ILE A 43 12.92 -7.66 6.41
CA ILE A 43 12.54 -6.96 7.65
C ILE A 43 13.29 -5.65 7.84
N THR A 44 14.56 -5.58 7.45
CA THR A 44 15.36 -4.35 7.54
C THR A 44 14.74 -3.21 6.72
N GLY A 45 14.23 -3.49 5.51
CA GLY A 45 13.54 -2.49 4.71
C GLY A 45 12.20 -2.05 5.32
N LEU A 46 11.48 -2.96 5.97
CA LEU A 46 10.26 -2.62 6.71
C LEU A 46 10.55 -1.78 7.96
N LEU A 47 11.61 -2.10 8.69
CA LEU A 47 12.10 -1.30 9.83
C LEU A 47 12.47 0.12 9.39
N GLN A 48 13.19 0.26 8.28
CA GLN A 48 13.53 1.57 7.72
C GLN A 48 12.28 2.37 7.35
N ARG A 49 11.32 1.76 6.63
CA ARG A 49 10.05 2.45 6.29
C ARG A 49 9.24 2.83 7.53
N LEU A 50 9.26 1.99 8.58
CA LEU A 50 8.63 2.31 9.85
C LEU A 50 9.32 3.51 10.51
N ALA A 51 10.65 3.51 10.59
CA ALA A 51 11.43 4.60 11.16
C ALA A 51 11.18 5.93 10.42
N THR A 52 11.29 5.94 9.09
CA THR A 52 11.00 7.11 8.27
C THR A 52 9.54 7.56 8.40
N GLY A 53 8.60 6.61 8.38
CA GLY A 53 7.17 6.92 8.52
C GLY A 53 6.80 7.52 9.88
N VAL A 54 7.57 7.22 10.93
CA VAL A 54 7.45 7.82 12.26
C VAL A 54 8.10 9.20 12.30
N GLU A 55 9.35 9.32 11.82
CA GLU A 55 10.13 10.56 11.84
C GLU A 55 9.47 11.68 11.03
N GLU A 56 8.93 11.35 9.85
CA GLU A 56 8.29 12.33 8.97
C GLU A 56 6.81 12.57 9.32
N GLU A 57 6.30 11.97 10.40
CA GLU A 57 4.88 11.99 10.81
C GLU A 57 3.89 11.60 9.67
N ARG A 58 4.38 10.91 8.63
CA ARG A 58 3.57 10.50 7.47
C ARG A 58 2.61 9.37 7.79
N TRP A 59 2.90 8.55 8.79
CA TRP A 59 2.06 7.42 9.18
C TRP A 59 1.23 7.76 10.41
N SER A 60 -0.05 7.41 10.37
CA SER A 60 -0.91 7.51 11.55
C SER A 60 -0.39 6.60 12.68
N PRO A 61 -0.66 6.96 13.96
CA PRO A 61 -0.25 6.15 15.10
C PRO A 61 -0.72 4.69 14.99
N ASP A 62 -1.94 4.46 14.50
CA ASP A 62 -2.47 3.10 14.33
C ASP A 62 -1.68 2.28 13.30
N LYS A 63 -1.26 2.91 12.19
CA LYS A 63 -0.42 2.25 11.19
C LYS A 63 0.96 1.92 11.77
N GLN A 64 1.56 2.86 12.51
CA GLN A 64 2.85 2.65 13.18
C GLN A 64 2.77 1.46 14.16
N ARG A 65 1.75 1.43 15.03
CA ARG A 65 1.51 0.32 15.97
C ARG A 65 1.34 -1.01 15.27
N MET A 66 0.51 -1.06 14.23
CA MET A 66 0.23 -2.28 13.48
C MET A 66 1.51 -2.86 12.86
N VAL A 67 2.30 -2.03 12.18
CA VAL A 67 3.54 -2.47 11.54
C VAL A 67 4.59 -2.86 12.59
N ALA A 68 4.67 -2.12 13.70
CA ALA A 68 5.56 -2.45 14.80
C ALA A 68 5.23 -3.81 15.43
N ARG A 69 3.94 -4.13 15.64
CA ARG A 69 3.51 -5.46 16.12
C ARG A 69 3.87 -6.57 15.14
N TYR A 70 3.64 -6.35 13.85
CA TYR A 70 4.02 -7.30 12.81
C TYR A 70 5.53 -7.59 12.83
N LEU A 71 6.37 -6.57 12.96
CA LEU A 71 7.83 -6.74 13.04
C LEU A 71 8.27 -7.46 14.31
N LEU A 72 7.58 -7.24 15.44
CA LEU A 72 7.83 -7.98 16.68
C LEU A 72 7.47 -9.46 16.55
N ASP A 73 6.39 -9.80 15.87
CA ASP A 73 6.03 -11.20 15.63
C ASP A 73 7.09 -11.90 14.77
N LEU A 74 7.61 -11.21 13.75
CA LEU A 74 8.70 -11.71 12.91
C LEU A 74 10.04 -11.82 13.65
N SER A 75 10.25 -11.08 14.75
CA SER A 75 11.52 -11.11 15.50
C SER A 75 11.86 -12.45 16.13
N ARG A 76 10.92 -13.39 16.15
CA ARG A 76 11.15 -14.78 16.57
C ARG A 76 11.84 -15.61 15.51
N ASP A 77 11.52 -15.35 14.25
CA ASP A 77 11.99 -16.12 13.09
C ASP A 77 13.18 -15.43 12.41
N TYR A 78 13.35 -14.14 12.65
CA TYR A 78 14.39 -13.32 12.06
C TYR A 78 15.23 -12.62 13.13
N TRP A 79 16.54 -12.51 12.88
CA TRP A 79 17.48 -11.84 13.78
C TRP A 79 17.29 -10.32 13.72
N LEU A 80 16.41 -9.79 14.56
CA LEU A 80 16.38 -8.37 14.91
C LEU A 80 17.32 -8.12 16.10
N ASN A 81 17.98 -6.97 16.08
CA ASN A 81 18.81 -6.51 17.17
C ASN A 81 17.95 -5.98 18.34
N GLY A 82 18.54 -5.93 19.53
CA GLY A 82 17.84 -5.46 20.74
C GLY A 82 17.21 -4.07 20.59
N ASP A 83 17.91 -3.17 19.88
CA ASP A 83 17.43 -1.80 19.62
C ASP A 83 16.23 -1.78 18.68
N GLU A 84 16.24 -2.59 17.63
CA GLU A 84 15.13 -2.69 16.66
C GLU A 84 13.87 -3.27 17.34
N VAL A 85 14.06 -4.23 18.24
CA VAL A 85 12.97 -4.79 19.07
C VAL A 85 12.45 -3.75 20.05
N ALA A 86 13.34 -2.99 20.72
CA ALA A 86 12.95 -1.95 21.66
C ALA A 86 12.15 -0.83 20.97
N PHE A 87 12.60 -0.39 19.81
CA PHE A 87 11.91 0.58 18.95
C PHE A 87 10.50 0.12 18.60
N CYS A 88 10.35 -1.12 18.10
CA CYS A 88 9.02 -1.64 17.75
C CYS A 88 8.12 -1.80 18.99
N ARG A 89 8.66 -2.16 20.16
CA ARG A 89 7.88 -2.26 21.41
C ARG A 89 7.34 -0.91 21.85
N GLN A 90 8.15 0.15 21.76
CA GLN A 90 7.73 1.50 22.10
C GLN A 90 6.57 1.95 21.21
N LEU A 91 6.69 1.75 19.90
CA LEU A 91 5.64 2.10 18.93
C LEU A 91 4.37 1.28 19.08
N ALA A 92 4.47 0.01 19.47
CA ALA A 92 3.30 -0.85 19.67
C ALA A 92 2.48 -0.53 20.94
N ALA A 93 3.10 0.18 21.89
CA ALA A 93 2.56 0.52 23.21
C ALA A 93 2.10 1.99 23.36
N ALA A 94 2.62 2.89 22.52
CA ALA A 94 2.10 4.25 22.34
C ALA A 94 0.69 4.23 21.76
#